data_AF-A0A5A8C9R8-F1
#
_entry.id   AF-A0A5A8C9R8-F1
#
_cell.length_a   1.000
_cell.length_b   1.000
_cell.length_c   1.000
_cell.angle_alpha   90.00
_cell.angle_beta   90.00
_cell.angle_gamma   90.00
#
_symmetry.space_group_name_H-M   'P 1'
#
loop_
_entity.id
_entity.type
_entity.pdbx_description
1 polymer ?
#
loop_
_entity_poly.entity_id
_entity_poly.type
_entity_poly.pdbx_seq_one_letter_code
_entity_poly.pdbx_strand_id
1 'polypeptide(L)'
;MGARLSQPKSASRGWDVTGSGFAGGGGAGGGRLVPITAYASSAGLAAGAAPGGEHGRVSTGASEVDRVLGGGLVRGSVVLLAGSPGIGKSTLVLQLARSIAKAPGARGRVAYIAGEESPAQIARRAVRLVEAEAEQGDPDLAGGLAGIEVLNETSLDGALQVLLDEAIRPAVERSAAPDGAGPPSASPAGSDASIDLPFDAVIVDSIQTMYLDGVASAAGTVSQVRECALRLLQLAKASSVPVVLVGHMTKAGEVAGPRVLEHLVDAVVLLEGEGAGTAPVRVLRSAKNRFGATSEVALLVMSDAGLVEVEDPAGMFLSPARAEALRCLRHADAHDAEDAASALVPAGSAVTATLEGRRALCVEIEALCNSSAAEWPRHRASGVSVDRVHMLLAVLAKHAGVRVGRSDVYLSVAGGIRLRDPAAEAAVAASLASSALDIAMPADTAILGEVALSGELRAVAGEDERLRALAALGFRRVILPLDSSGDAASAPGSRVGGARAGKKPRKWMQRPDGGRLTIVRVRDIREALASALGRNAIRDARAAHRRTKAARTAAARKTDSDLEGASMWETGGWLDGIGDASGGGE
;
A
#
# COMPACT_ATOMS: atom_id res chain seq x y z
N MET A 1 32.75 65.04 36.94
CA MET A 1 32.42 64.10 35.84
C MET A 1 32.48 62.71 36.45
N GLY A 2 31.45 61.87 36.52
CA GLY A 2 30.11 61.86 35.94
C GLY A 2 29.19 60.94 36.75
N ALA A 3 27.90 60.96 36.40
CA ALA A 3 26.74 60.57 37.20
C ALA A 3 26.22 59.13 36.97
N ARG A 4 25.16 58.80 37.74
CA ARG A 4 24.37 57.56 37.87
C ARG A 4 23.45 57.22 36.66
N LEU A 5 22.79 56.05 36.80
CA LEU A 5 21.52 55.55 36.22
C LEU A 5 21.71 54.55 35.06
N SER A 6 20.94 53.49 34.83
CA SER A 6 19.87 52.75 35.53
C SER A 6 19.50 51.52 34.66
N GLN A 7 19.06 50.41 35.26
CA GLN A 7 18.54 49.22 34.55
C GLN A 7 17.22 49.48 33.80
N PRO A 8 16.84 48.62 32.82
CA PRO A 8 15.45 48.29 32.56
C PRO A 8 15.08 46.90 33.12
N LYS A 9 13.96 46.85 33.83
CA LYS A 9 13.24 45.64 34.24
C LYS A 9 12.45 45.09 33.05
N SER A 10 12.53 43.79 32.76
CA SER A 10 11.44 43.05 32.13
C SER A 10 11.10 41.85 33.00
N ALA A 11 9.81 41.69 33.30
CA ALA A 11 9.28 40.66 34.16
C ALA A 11 9.03 39.40 33.33
N SER A 12 9.88 38.39 33.49
CA SER A 12 9.53 37.01 33.16
C SER A 12 8.94 36.36 34.42
N ARG A 13 7.65 36.02 34.39
CA ARG A 13 7.07 35.09 35.37
C ARG A 13 7.54 33.68 34.99
N GLY A 14 8.72 33.31 35.51
CA GLY A 14 9.17 31.93 35.51
C GLY A 14 8.26 31.08 36.38
N TRP A 15 7.82 29.94 35.85
CA TRP A 15 7.26 28.86 36.66
C TRP A 15 8.40 28.24 37.44
N ASP A 16 8.49 28.57 38.72
CA ASP A 16 9.52 28.05 39.62
C ASP A 16 9.07 26.66 40.13
N VAL A 17 9.69 25.61 39.58
CA VAL A 17 9.48 24.21 39.98
C VAL A 17 10.60 23.82 40.93
N THR A 18 10.64 24.39 42.14
CA THR A 18 11.29 23.77 43.30
C THR A 18 10.64 24.24 44.61
N GLY A 19 9.80 23.39 45.19
CA GLY A 19 9.12 23.67 46.45
C GLY A 19 8.64 22.38 47.10
N SER A 20 9.58 21.63 47.66
CA SER A 20 9.31 20.51 48.57
C SER A 20 8.46 20.98 49.76
N GLY A 21 7.28 20.41 49.92
CA GLY A 21 6.37 20.72 51.02
C GLY A 21 5.13 19.83 51.05
N PHE A 22 5.28 18.52 50.85
CA PHE A 22 4.20 17.57 51.17
C PHE A 22 4.22 17.31 52.68
N ALA A 23 3.48 18.14 53.43
CA ALA A 23 2.96 17.78 54.74
C ALA A 23 1.47 17.40 54.56
N GLY A 24 1.10 16.23 55.09
CA GLY A 24 -0.17 15.57 54.84
C GLY A 24 -1.41 16.32 55.34
N GLY A 25 -2.48 16.17 54.57
CA GLY A 25 -3.85 16.50 54.94
C GLY A 25 -4.78 15.87 53.91
N GLY A 26 -5.42 14.77 54.26
CA GLY A 26 -6.18 13.91 53.35
C GLY A 26 -7.41 14.59 52.74
N GLY A 27 -7.55 14.44 51.43
CA GLY A 27 -8.77 14.65 50.67
C GLY A 27 -8.84 13.61 49.57
N ALA A 28 -9.57 12.53 49.83
CA ALA A 28 -9.78 11.44 48.88
C ALA A 28 -10.64 11.91 47.69
N GLY A 29 -10.01 12.38 46.62
CA GLY A 29 -10.62 12.55 45.30
C GLY A 29 -10.66 11.20 44.59
N GLY A 30 -11.63 10.35 44.95
CA GLY A 30 -11.84 9.06 44.31
C GLY A 30 -12.19 9.23 42.84
N GLY A 31 -11.28 8.81 41.95
CA GLY A 31 -11.60 8.57 40.54
C GLY A 31 -12.75 7.56 40.46
N ARG A 32 -13.93 8.03 40.11
CA ARG A 32 -15.14 7.20 40.06
C ARG A 32 -15.09 6.38 38.77
N LEU A 33 -15.08 5.06 38.89
CA LEU A 33 -15.36 4.18 37.76
C LEU A 33 -16.79 4.46 37.30
N VAL A 34 -16.94 5.07 36.13
CA VAL A 34 -18.23 5.27 35.48
C VAL A 34 -18.54 3.97 34.73
N PRO A 35 -19.62 3.24 35.09
CA PRO A 35 -19.97 2.02 34.37
C PRO A 35 -20.30 2.37 32.92
N ILE A 36 -19.89 1.52 31.96
CA ILE A 36 -20.11 1.76 30.52
C ILE A 36 -21.59 2.01 30.18
N THR A 37 -22.50 1.54 31.05
CA THR A 37 -23.95 1.76 30.98
C THR A 37 -24.38 3.20 31.24
N ALA A 38 -23.58 4.03 31.91
CA ALA A 38 -23.87 5.45 32.11
C ALA A 38 -23.89 6.21 30.77
N TYR A 39 -23.04 5.80 29.82
CA TYR A 39 -23.03 6.29 28.44
C TYR A 39 -24.08 5.59 27.55
N ALA A 40 -24.66 4.48 28.00
CA ALA A 40 -25.73 3.77 27.29
C ALA A 40 -27.12 4.35 27.55
N SER A 41 -27.29 5.26 28.52
CA SER A 41 -28.59 5.79 28.92
C SER A 41 -29.10 6.98 28.09
N SER A 42 -28.33 7.46 27.12
CA SER A 42 -28.79 8.45 26.11
C SER A 42 -29.33 7.82 24.82
N ALA A 43 -29.49 6.50 24.75
CA ALA A 43 -30.15 5.85 23.62
C ALA A 43 -31.08 4.73 24.10
N GLY A 44 -32.39 4.88 23.85
CA GLY A 44 -33.35 3.81 23.98
C GLY A 44 -32.93 2.61 23.13
N LEU A 45 -32.57 1.51 23.79
CA LEU A 45 -32.26 0.23 23.17
C LEU A 45 -33.52 -0.62 23.08
N ALA A 46 -34.13 -0.66 21.89
CA ALA A 46 -34.88 -1.82 21.44
C ALA A 46 -33.90 -2.77 20.73
N ALA A 47 -33.94 -4.04 21.11
CA ALA A 47 -33.04 -5.08 20.62
C ALA A 47 -33.17 -5.27 19.10
N GLY A 48 -32.15 -4.84 18.34
CA GLY A 48 -32.12 -5.00 16.89
C GLY A 48 -31.06 -4.20 16.14
N ALA A 49 -29.85 -4.01 16.66
CA ALA A 49 -28.67 -3.59 15.87
C ALA A 49 -27.40 -3.72 16.72
N ALA A 50 -26.31 -4.19 16.11
CA ALA A 50 -24.97 -4.19 16.70
C ALA A 50 -24.53 -2.74 17.09
N PRO A 51 -23.64 -2.56 18.08
CA PRO A 51 -23.28 -1.25 18.60
C PRO A 51 -22.36 -0.50 17.63
N GLY A 52 -22.95 0.13 16.61
CA GLY A 52 -22.33 1.16 15.78
C GLY A 52 -22.83 2.52 16.21
N GLY A 53 -22.36 3.04 17.35
CA GLY A 53 -22.64 4.43 17.73
C GLY A 53 -21.79 5.38 16.88
N GLU A 54 -22.44 6.20 16.06
CA GLU A 54 -21.83 7.25 15.24
C GLU A 54 -21.02 8.22 16.11
N HIS A 55 -19.71 8.00 16.19
CA HIS A 55 -18.80 9.06 16.56
C HIS A 55 -18.85 10.04 15.40
N GLY A 56 -19.27 11.30 15.63
CA GLY A 56 -19.40 12.29 14.56
C GLY A 56 -18.16 12.29 13.67
N ARG A 57 -18.35 12.13 12.36
CA ARG A 57 -17.25 12.05 11.39
C ARG A 57 -17.15 13.34 10.62
N VAL A 58 -15.93 13.71 10.28
CA VAL A 58 -15.61 14.77 9.33
C VAL A 58 -15.19 14.07 8.04
N SER A 59 -16.00 14.19 6.99
CA SER A 59 -15.62 13.70 5.67
C SER A 59 -14.41 14.48 5.19
N THR A 60 -13.45 13.78 4.59
CA THR A 60 -12.31 14.41 3.93
C THR A 60 -12.65 14.92 2.53
N GLY A 61 -13.90 14.72 2.09
CA GLY A 61 -14.40 14.97 0.74
C GLY A 61 -13.68 14.20 -0.36
N ALA A 62 -12.94 13.15 0.02
CA ALA A 62 -12.22 12.25 -0.86
C ALA A 62 -12.71 10.84 -0.51
N SER A 63 -13.51 10.26 -1.42
CA SER A 63 -14.36 9.10 -1.12
C SER A 63 -13.56 7.82 -0.83
N GLU A 64 -12.43 7.65 -1.51
CA GLU A 64 -11.53 6.53 -1.31
C GLU A 64 -10.73 6.70 -0.02
N VAL A 65 -10.28 7.93 0.27
CA VAL A 65 -9.62 8.25 1.54
C VAL A 65 -10.58 8.04 2.72
N ASP A 66 -11.82 8.52 2.63
CA ASP A 66 -12.85 8.32 3.64
C ASP A 66 -13.08 6.83 3.87
N ARG A 67 -13.10 6.01 2.82
CA ARG A 67 -13.22 4.54 2.95
C ARG A 67 -12.05 3.92 3.71
N VAL A 68 -10.81 4.32 3.40
CA VAL A 68 -9.61 3.86 4.14
C VAL A 68 -9.68 4.25 5.62
N LEU A 69 -10.26 5.42 5.94
CA LEU A 69 -10.48 5.90 7.29
C LEU A 69 -11.71 5.29 7.98
N GLY A 70 -12.52 4.48 7.29
CA GLY A 70 -13.73 3.85 7.83
C GLY A 70 -14.97 4.75 7.78
N GLY A 71 -15.06 5.64 6.81
CA GLY A 71 -16.13 6.62 6.60
C GLY A 71 -15.75 8.06 6.92
N GLY A 72 -14.45 8.38 6.97
CA GLY A 72 -13.91 9.72 7.28
C GLY A 72 -13.30 9.86 8.67
N LEU A 73 -12.77 11.05 8.96
CA LEU A 73 -12.04 11.36 10.20
C LEU A 73 -12.98 11.34 11.40
N VAL A 74 -12.65 10.52 12.40
CA VAL A 74 -13.44 10.45 13.63
C VAL A 74 -13.13 11.66 14.51
N ARG A 75 -14.16 12.38 14.98
CA ARG A 75 -13.99 13.49 15.92
C ARG A 75 -13.23 13.04 17.18
N GLY A 76 -12.29 13.88 17.61
CA GLY A 76 -11.41 13.61 18.75
C GLY A 76 -10.51 12.38 18.58
N SER A 77 -10.18 12.01 17.35
CA SER A 77 -9.19 10.96 17.05
C SER A 77 -7.88 11.55 16.55
N VAL A 78 -6.82 10.75 16.64
CA VAL A 78 -5.53 11.05 16.00
C VAL A 78 -5.29 10.04 14.88
N VAL A 79 -5.02 10.57 13.68
CA VAL A 79 -4.67 9.78 12.49
C VAL A 79 -3.24 10.09 12.08
N LEU A 80 -2.41 9.06 11.90
CA LEU A 80 -1.06 9.18 11.37
C LEU A 80 -1.03 8.84 9.88
N LEU A 81 -0.65 9.80 9.03
CA LEU A 81 -0.31 9.59 7.62
C LEU A 81 1.21 9.44 7.48
N ALA A 82 1.67 8.22 7.19
CA ALA A 82 3.09 7.91 7.03
C ALA A 82 3.45 7.48 5.61
N GLY A 83 4.71 7.69 5.21
CA GLY A 83 5.21 7.31 3.89
C GLY A 83 6.61 7.84 3.61
N SER A 84 7.21 7.43 2.50
CA SER A 84 8.56 7.89 2.11
C SER A 84 8.59 9.40 1.84
N PRO A 85 9.75 10.07 1.97
CA PRO A 85 9.92 11.45 1.52
C PRO A 85 9.60 11.58 0.02
N GLY A 86 8.93 12.67 -0.37
CA GLY A 86 8.57 12.94 -1.76
C GLY A 86 7.38 12.14 -2.33
N ILE A 87 6.75 11.25 -1.55
CA ILE A 87 5.59 10.47 -2.03
C ILE A 87 4.31 11.32 -2.18
N GLY A 88 4.27 12.55 -1.67
CA GLY A 88 3.11 13.45 -1.77
C GLY A 88 2.22 13.49 -0.52
N LYS A 89 2.75 13.18 0.67
CA LYS A 89 2.00 13.29 1.94
C LYS A 89 1.45 14.70 2.16
N SER A 90 2.32 15.71 2.13
CA SER A 90 1.94 17.13 2.28
C SER A 90 0.94 17.58 1.21
N THR A 91 1.08 17.09 -0.02
CA THR A 91 0.10 17.33 -1.09
C THR A 91 -1.26 16.76 -0.72
N LEU A 92 -1.32 15.49 -0.26
CA LEU A 92 -2.56 14.83 0.14
C LEU A 92 -3.24 15.57 1.30
N VAL A 93 -2.55 15.79 2.43
CA VAL A 93 -3.17 16.47 3.58
C VAL A 93 -3.60 17.90 3.28
N LEU A 94 -2.88 18.62 2.40
CA LEU A 94 -3.29 19.96 1.99
C LEU A 94 -4.59 19.94 1.15
N GLN A 95 -4.74 18.96 0.24
CA GLN A 95 -5.99 18.76 -0.50
C GLN A 95 -7.15 18.39 0.45
N LEU A 96 -6.91 17.49 1.40
CA LEU A 96 -7.92 17.11 2.40
C LEU A 96 -8.29 18.30 3.30
N ALA A 97 -7.33 19.12 3.72
CA ALA A 97 -7.58 20.32 4.53
C ALA A 97 -8.57 21.26 3.85
N ARG A 98 -8.35 21.52 2.56
CA ARG A 98 -9.24 22.36 1.74
C ARG A 98 -10.64 21.76 1.65
N SER A 99 -10.71 20.48 1.35
CA SER A 99 -11.98 19.77 1.19
C SER A 99 -12.80 19.72 2.49
N ILE A 100 -12.12 19.50 3.62
CA ILE A 100 -12.72 19.53 4.97
C ILE A 100 -13.27 20.91 5.29
N ALA A 101 -12.49 21.98 5.05
CA ALA A 101 -12.95 23.35 5.30
C ALA A 101 -14.17 23.73 4.45
N LYS A 102 -14.27 23.20 3.23
CA LYS A 102 -15.40 23.47 2.32
C LYS A 102 -16.60 22.55 2.53
N ALA A 103 -16.51 21.53 3.39
CA ALA A 103 -17.56 20.53 3.52
C ALA A 103 -18.89 21.15 4.01
N PRO A 104 -20.05 20.68 3.52
CA PRO A 104 -21.34 21.16 4.00
C PRO A 104 -21.49 20.95 5.51
N GLY A 105 -21.78 22.03 6.25
CA GLY A 105 -21.91 21.99 7.72
C GLY A 105 -20.58 22.06 8.48
N ALA A 106 -19.45 22.28 7.80
CA ALA A 106 -18.16 22.59 8.42
C ALA A 106 -18.17 23.99 9.05
N ARG A 107 -17.29 24.22 10.03
CA ARG A 107 -16.97 25.55 10.59
C ARG A 107 -16.23 26.42 9.59
N GLY A 108 -15.62 25.81 8.58
CA GLY A 108 -14.88 26.51 7.53
C GLY A 108 -13.43 26.81 7.91
N ARG A 109 -12.87 26.11 8.90
CA ARG A 109 -11.54 26.42 9.46
C ARG A 109 -10.75 25.15 9.76
N VAL A 110 -9.55 25.03 9.21
CA VAL A 110 -8.59 23.95 9.47
C VAL A 110 -7.25 24.58 9.88
N ALA A 111 -6.73 24.18 11.03
CA ALA A 111 -5.42 24.62 11.48
C ALA A 111 -4.33 23.73 10.85
N TYR A 112 -3.38 24.33 10.14
CA TYR A 112 -2.26 23.64 9.50
C TYR A 112 -0.95 24.07 10.15
N ILE A 113 -0.39 23.23 11.01
CA ILE A 113 0.87 23.48 11.71
C ILE A 113 2.01 22.87 10.89
N ALA A 114 3.00 23.67 10.52
CA ALA A 114 4.14 23.21 9.76
C ALA A 114 5.46 23.78 10.30
N GLY A 115 6.48 22.94 10.38
CA GLY A 115 7.84 23.36 10.75
C GLY A 115 8.87 23.21 9.61
N GLU A 116 8.57 22.41 8.58
CA GLU A 116 9.49 22.17 7.46
C GLU A 116 9.40 23.25 6.37
N GLU A 117 8.22 23.84 6.17
CA GLU A 117 7.94 24.75 5.06
C GLU A 117 7.38 26.09 5.55
N SER A 118 7.79 27.19 4.92
CA SER A 118 7.25 28.50 5.22
C SER A 118 5.78 28.62 4.74
N PRO A 119 4.96 29.49 5.38
CA PRO A 119 3.58 29.72 4.95
C PRO A 119 3.46 30.14 3.48
N ALA A 120 4.43 30.91 2.99
CA ALA A 120 4.48 31.32 1.57
C ALA A 120 4.72 30.13 0.62
N GLN A 121 5.50 29.11 1.03
CA GLN A 121 5.70 27.90 0.24
C GLN A 121 4.44 27.03 0.22
N ILE A 122 3.78 26.87 1.37
CA ILE A 122 2.52 26.12 1.50
C ILE A 122 1.44 26.80 0.66
N ALA A 123 1.30 28.13 0.76
CA ALA A 123 0.35 28.91 -0.03
C ALA A 123 0.56 28.74 -1.54
N ARG A 124 1.82 28.76 -2.03
CA ARG A 124 2.11 28.52 -3.45
C ARG A 124 1.70 27.12 -3.92
N ARG A 125 1.83 26.11 -3.07
CA ARG A 125 1.36 24.75 -3.41
C ARG A 125 -0.16 24.69 -3.43
N ALA A 126 -0.81 25.30 -2.44
CA ALA A 126 -2.26 25.38 -2.39
C ALA A 126 -2.82 26.09 -3.63
N VAL A 127 -2.23 27.21 -4.05
CA VAL A 127 -2.62 27.94 -5.27
C VAL A 127 -2.56 27.04 -6.50
N ARG A 128 -1.45 26.31 -6.70
CA ARG A 128 -1.32 25.39 -7.85
C ARG A 128 -2.39 24.30 -7.86
N LEU A 129 -2.70 23.75 -6.68
CA LEU A 129 -3.76 22.75 -6.53
C LEU A 129 -5.15 23.33 -6.81
N VAL A 130 -5.37 24.64 -6.66
CA VAL A 130 -6.65 25.29 -7.00
C VAL A 130 -6.68 25.65 -8.49
N GLU A 131 -5.60 26.21 -9.04
CA GLU A 131 -5.49 26.54 -10.46
C GLU A 131 -5.73 25.32 -11.35
N ALA A 132 -5.12 24.19 -11.01
CA ALA A 132 -5.31 22.95 -11.76
C ALA A 132 -6.72 22.35 -11.64
N GLU A 133 -7.44 22.59 -10.52
CA GLU A 133 -8.87 22.23 -10.41
C GLU A 133 -9.76 23.19 -11.20
N ALA A 134 -9.40 24.47 -11.25
CA ALA A 134 -10.14 25.48 -12.02
C ALA A 134 -10.09 25.23 -13.52
N GLU A 135 -8.93 24.78 -14.02
CA GLU A 135 -8.79 24.30 -15.40
C GLU A 135 -9.65 23.06 -15.71
N GLN A 136 -10.04 22.29 -14.68
CA GLN A 136 -10.85 21.08 -14.80
C GLN A 136 -12.34 21.28 -14.51
N GLY A 137 -12.77 22.48 -14.08
CA GLY A 137 -14.20 22.84 -14.01
C GLY A 137 -14.69 23.67 -12.81
N ASP A 138 -13.85 24.05 -11.83
CA ASP A 138 -14.27 24.90 -10.69
C ASP A 138 -13.53 26.26 -10.63
N PRO A 139 -14.11 27.36 -11.15
CA PRO A 139 -13.40 28.63 -11.30
C PRO A 139 -13.16 29.42 -10.00
N ASP A 140 -13.59 28.95 -8.82
CA ASP A 140 -13.46 29.71 -7.57
C ASP A 140 -12.07 29.60 -6.91
N LEU A 141 -11.13 30.37 -7.45
CA LEU A 141 -9.76 30.49 -6.92
C LEU A 141 -9.69 31.08 -5.51
N ALA A 142 -10.57 32.03 -5.18
CA ALA A 142 -10.57 32.77 -3.92
C ALA A 142 -11.22 31.96 -2.78
N GLY A 143 -12.34 31.29 -3.05
CA GLY A 143 -12.90 30.29 -2.13
C GLY A 143 -12.06 29.01 -2.07
N GLY A 144 -11.25 28.73 -3.10
CA GLY A 144 -10.23 27.68 -3.17
C GLY A 144 -9.30 27.59 -1.97
N LEU A 145 -8.85 28.72 -1.43
CA LEU A 145 -7.88 28.78 -0.33
C LEU A 145 -8.52 29.16 1.02
N ALA A 146 -9.82 29.44 1.02
CA ALA A 146 -10.53 29.83 2.22
C ALA A 146 -10.55 28.69 3.25
N GLY A 147 -10.31 29.04 4.51
CA GLY A 147 -10.45 28.12 5.63
C GLY A 147 -9.22 27.31 6.02
N ILE A 148 -8.06 27.51 5.40
CA ILE A 148 -6.79 26.93 5.87
C ILE A 148 -5.97 28.01 6.60
N GLU A 149 -5.75 27.83 7.89
CA GLU A 149 -4.95 28.72 8.73
C GLU A 149 -3.60 28.09 9.03
N VAL A 150 -2.54 28.63 8.43
CA VAL A 150 -1.19 28.08 8.54
C VAL A 150 -0.45 28.70 9.71
N LEU A 151 0.03 27.85 10.63
CA LEU A 151 0.92 28.22 11.72
C LEU A 151 2.31 27.65 11.44
N ASN A 152 3.30 28.52 11.24
CA ASN A 152 4.69 28.12 11.15
C ASN A 152 5.31 28.11 12.54
N GLU A 153 5.32 26.94 13.18
CA GLU A 153 5.81 26.75 14.54
C GLU A 153 6.41 25.35 14.68
N THR A 154 7.48 25.25 15.47
CA THR A 154 8.18 24.00 15.77
C THR A 154 8.09 23.62 17.25
N SER A 155 7.86 24.58 18.15
CA SER A 155 7.53 24.31 19.55
C SER A 155 6.06 23.88 19.66
N LEU A 156 5.82 22.65 20.14
CA LEU A 156 4.45 22.17 20.34
C LEU A 156 3.72 22.97 21.43
N ASP A 157 4.43 23.43 22.47
CA ASP A 157 3.83 24.26 23.52
C ASP A 157 3.34 25.60 22.93
N GLY A 158 4.14 26.23 22.06
CA GLY A 158 3.75 27.43 21.33
C GLY A 158 2.54 27.20 20.40
N ALA A 159 2.55 26.10 19.66
CA ALA A 159 1.44 25.75 18.76
C ALA A 159 0.13 25.49 19.53
N LEU A 160 0.19 24.74 20.64
CA LEU A 160 -0.96 24.49 21.50
C LEU A 160 -1.49 25.78 22.12
N GLN A 161 -0.61 26.69 22.54
CA GLN A 161 -1.03 27.98 23.08
C GLN A 161 -1.83 28.79 22.06
N VAL A 162 -1.37 28.88 20.81
CA VAL A 162 -2.10 29.58 19.75
C VAL A 162 -3.48 28.95 19.50
N LEU A 163 -3.57 27.62 19.45
CA LEU A 163 -4.85 26.92 19.27
C LEU A 163 -5.82 27.18 20.43
N LEU A 164 -5.33 27.20 21.67
CA LEU A 164 -6.14 27.45 22.86
C LEU A 164 -6.58 28.91 22.94
N ASP A 165 -5.72 29.86 22.55
CA ASP A 165 -6.07 31.28 22.48
C ASP A 165 -7.23 31.50 21.48
N GLU A 166 -7.21 30.81 20.34
CA GLU A 166 -8.31 30.80 19.36
C GLU A 166 -9.61 30.21 19.92
N ALA A 167 -9.56 29.22 20.82
CA ALA A 167 -10.77 28.72 21.51
C ALA A 167 -11.39 29.76 22.45
N ILE A 168 -10.57 30.65 23.01
CA ILE A 168 -10.99 31.64 24.00
C ILE A 168 -11.53 32.92 23.32
N ARG A 169 -10.96 33.34 22.18
CA ARG A 169 -11.36 34.56 21.45
C ARG A 169 -12.88 34.75 21.30
N PRO A 170 -13.67 33.74 20.87
CA PRO A 170 -15.12 33.89 20.70
C PRO A 170 -15.90 34.03 22.02
N ALA A 171 -15.35 33.57 23.15
CA ALA A 171 -15.99 33.71 24.47
C ALA A 171 -15.79 35.11 25.04
N VAL A 172 -14.62 35.72 24.79
CA VAL A 172 -14.31 37.10 25.21
C VAL A 172 -15.08 38.12 24.37
N GLU A 173 -15.16 37.93 23.05
CA GLU A 173 -15.93 38.83 22.16
C GLU A 173 -17.44 38.77 22.42
N ARG A 174 -17.98 37.59 22.78
CA ARG A 174 -19.39 37.45 23.24
C ARG A 174 -19.66 38.09 24.60
N SER A 175 -18.65 38.16 25.48
CA SER A 175 -18.73 38.84 26.78
C SER A 175 -18.52 40.35 26.69
N ALA A 176 -18.02 40.87 25.56
CA ALA A 176 -17.70 42.28 25.35
C ALA A 176 -18.76 43.04 24.52
N ALA A 177 -19.89 42.39 24.18
CA ALA A 177 -21.02 43.07 23.55
C ALA A 177 -21.70 44.03 24.57
N PRO A 178 -22.04 45.28 24.16
CA PRO A 178 -22.61 46.26 25.07
C PRO A 178 -24.01 45.83 25.53
N ASP A 179 -24.24 45.97 26.84
CA ASP A 179 -25.42 45.62 27.63
C ASP A 179 -26.76 45.56 26.88
N GLY A 180 -27.45 44.41 26.93
CA GLY A 180 -28.86 44.36 26.51
C GLY A 180 -29.55 42.99 26.39
N ALA A 181 -28.83 41.86 26.38
CA ALA A 181 -29.46 40.55 26.35
C ALA A 181 -29.00 39.72 27.56
N GLY A 182 -29.94 39.39 28.45
CA GLY A 182 -29.67 38.61 29.66
C GLY A 182 -29.00 37.26 29.34
N PRO A 183 -28.24 36.71 30.30
CA PRO A 183 -27.48 35.48 30.08
C PRO A 183 -28.44 34.34 29.72
N PRO A 184 -28.14 33.50 28.70
CA PRO A 184 -28.88 32.26 28.52
C PRO A 184 -28.69 31.39 29.76
N SER A 185 -29.81 30.96 30.35
CA SER A 185 -29.82 30.02 31.47
C SER A 185 -29.35 28.64 30.99
N ALA A 186 -28.05 28.39 31.10
CA ALA A 186 -27.50 27.05 31.05
C ALA A 186 -26.74 26.83 32.37
N SER A 187 -27.37 26.09 33.29
CA SER A 187 -26.66 25.54 34.44
C SER A 187 -25.61 24.54 33.95
N PRO A 188 -24.37 24.55 34.47
CA PRO A 188 -23.36 23.59 34.10
C PRO A 188 -23.64 22.29 34.86
N ALA A 189 -24.31 21.35 34.22
CA ALA A 189 -24.47 20.00 34.73
C ALA A 189 -23.66 19.04 33.85
N GLY A 190 -22.49 18.63 34.33
CA GLY A 190 -21.67 17.57 33.72
C GLY A 190 -20.18 17.90 33.69
N SER A 191 -19.41 17.14 34.45
CA SER A 191 -17.97 17.29 34.68
C SER A 191 -17.12 16.66 33.57
N ASP A 192 -16.97 17.34 32.42
CA ASP A 192 -15.87 17.12 31.47
C ASP A 192 -15.51 18.47 30.84
N ALA A 193 -14.27 18.94 31.06
CA ALA A 193 -13.80 20.22 30.52
C ALA A 193 -13.52 20.09 29.02
N SER A 194 -14.57 20.18 28.20
CA SER A 194 -14.45 20.16 26.73
C SER A 194 -13.96 21.51 26.21
N ILE A 195 -12.87 21.51 25.44
CA ILE A 195 -12.30 22.71 24.81
C ILE A 195 -12.99 22.92 23.45
N ASP A 196 -13.72 24.00 23.25
CA ASP A 196 -14.36 24.28 21.94
C ASP A 196 -13.37 24.96 20.97
N LEU A 197 -12.53 24.17 20.32
CA LEU A 197 -11.63 24.66 19.27
C LEU A 197 -12.41 25.05 18.02
N PRO A 198 -12.21 26.24 17.43
CA PRO A 198 -12.99 26.73 16.28
C PRO A 198 -12.58 26.08 14.94
N PHE A 199 -12.03 24.87 14.96
CA PHE A 199 -11.50 24.17 13.78
C PHE A 199 -12.25 22.87 13.51
N ASP A 200 -12.42 22.52 12.24
CA ASP A 200 -12.95 21.24 11.78
C ASP A 200 -11.92 20.11 11.87
N ALA A 201 -10.63 20.46 11.73
CA ALA A 201 -9.50 19.56 11.90
C ALA A 201 -8.22 20.35 12.26
N VAL A 202 -7.26 19.65 12.87
CA VAL A 202 -5.88 20.14 13.08
C VAL A 202 -4.91 19.22 12.33
N ILE A 203 -4.00 19.79 11.56
CA ILE A 203 -2.98 19.07 10.79
C ILE A 203 -1.60 19.47 11.32
N VAL A 204 -0.71 18.48 11.49
CA VAL A 204 0.68 18.68 11.87
C VAL A 204 1.60 18.05 10.82
N ASP A 205 2.27 18.88 10.03
CA ASP A 205 3.13 18.48 8.91
C ASP A 205 4.56 19.05 9.04
N SER A 206 5.55 18.30 9.55
CA SER A 206 5.58 16.89 9.93
C SER A 206 5.84 16.75 11.43
N ILE A 207 5.34 15.70 12.08
CA ILE A 207 5.51 15.52 13.54
C ILE A 207 6.99 15.46 13.97
N GLN A 208 7.89 15.09 13.07
CA GLN A 208 9.34 15.08 13.27
C GLN A 208 9.93 16.46 13.54
N THR A 209 9.30 17.55 13.08
CA THR A 209 9.80 18.91 13.35
C THR A 209 9.33 19.49 14.66
N MET A 210 8.38 18.83 15.32
CA MET A 210 7.83 19.32 16.58
C MET A 210 8.72 18.91 17.75
N TYR A 211 8.89 19.80 18.71
CA TYR A 211 9.53 19.51 19.99
C TYR A 211 8.76 20.10 21.17
N LEU A 212 8.99 19.52 22.34
CA LEU A 212 8.55 20.02 23.64
C LEU A 212 9.78 20.43 24.45
N ASP A 213 9.76 21.65 25.00
CA ASP A 213 10.87 22.18 25.83
C ASP A 213 11.09 21.35 27.10
N GLY A 214 10.02 20.77 27.64
CA GLY A 214 10.05 19.93 28.84
C GLY A 214 10.65 18.53 28.64
N VAL A 215 11.04 18.16 27.41
CA VAL A 215 11.60 16.85 27.08
C VAL A 215 13.07 17.01 26.72
N ALA A 216 13.97 16.40 27.52
CA ALA A 216 15.41 16.45 27.32
C ALA A 216 15.87 15.53 26.16
N SER A 217 15.42 15.83 24.94
CA SER A 217 15.79 15.11 23.71
C SER A 217 15.62 16.02 22.50
N ALA A 218 16.41 15.79 21.43
CA ALA A 218 16.35 16.62 20.23
C ALA A 218 15.08 16.36 19.41
N ALA A 219 14.62 17.38 18.68
CA ALA A 219 13.51 17.25 17.73
C ALA A 219 13.76 16.10 16.73
N GLY A 220 12.69 15.40 16.34
CA GLY A 220 12.78 14.26 15.41
C GLY A 220 13.27 12.94 16.05
N THR A 221 13.72 12.95 17.30
CA THR A 221 13.97 11.72 18.05
C THR A 221 12.68 11.00 18.41
N VAL A 222 12.76 9.68 18.65
CA VAL A 222 11.60 8.87 19.05
C VAL A 222 10.90 9.43 20.28
N SER A 223 11.66 9.84 21.29
CA SER A 223 11.13 10.33 22.55
C SER A 223 10.35 11.64 22.36
N GLN A 224 10.91 12.61 21.62
CA GLN A 224 10.21 13.86 21.30
C GLN A 224 8.92 13.60 20.52
N VAL A 225 9.01 12.83 19.42
CA VAL A 225 7.86 12.53 18.56
C VAL A 225 6.73 11.82 19.34
N ARG A 226 7.09 10.90 20.24
CA ARG A 226 6.15 10.18 21.10
C ARG A 226 5.40 11.12 22.06
N GLU A 227 6.13 11.96 22.79
CA GLU A 227 5.52 12.89 23.75
C GLU A 227 4.66 13.95 23.05
N CYS A 228 5.12 14.47 21.91
CA CYS A 228 4.33 15.36 21.06
C CYS A 228 3.01 14.73 20.63
N ALA A 229 3.03 13.48 20.16
CA ALA A 229 1.83 12.77 19.75
C ALA A 229 0.85 12.52 20.92
N LEU A 230 1.35 12.26 22.13
CA LEU A 230 0.51 12.10 23.33
C LEU A 230 -0.22 13.40 23.70
N ARG A 231 0.46 14.55 23.62
CA ARG A 231 -0.17 15.86 23.87
C ARG A 231 -1.22 16.20 22.82
N LEU A 232 -0.95 15.90 21.55
CA LEU A 232 -1.92 16.08 20.47
C LEU A 232 -3.13 15.14 20.58
N LEU A 233 -2.94 13.91 21.08
CA LEU A 233 -4.04 13.01 21.42
C LEU A 233 -4.92 13.56 22.54
N GLN A 234 -4.32 14.14 23.59
CA GLN A 234 -5.06 14.80 24.66
C GLN A 234 -5.87 15.98 24.12
N LEU A 235 -5.27 16.82 23.26
CA LEU A 235 -5.98 17.91 22.59
C LEU A 235 -7.17 17.40 21.78
N ALA A 236 -6.98 16.36 20.96
CA ALA A 236 -8.04 15.78 20.14
C ALA A 236 -9.21 15.32 21.01
N LYS A 237 -8.92 14.57 22.09
CA LYS A 237 -9.96 14.07 23.00
C LYS A 237 -10.67 15.20 23.75
N ALA A 238 -9.93 16.18 24.25
CA ALA A 238 -10.50 17.31 24.99
C ALA A 238 -11.35 18.22 24.10
N SER A 239 -11.04 18.33 22.80
CA SER A 239 -11.74 19.25 21.89
C SER A 239 -12.77 18.59 20.98
N SER A 240 -12.78 17.26 20.90
CA SER A 240 -13.53 16.52 19.88
C SER A 240 -13.22 16.97 18.43
N VAL A 241 -12.03 17.52 18.20
CA VAL A 241 -11.50 17.87 16.87
C VAL A 241 -10.55 16.77 16.41
N PRO A 242 -10.69 16.23 15.18
CA PRO A 242 -9.74 15.27 14.64
C PRO A 242 -8.38 15.92 14.40
N VAL A 243 -7.31 15.19 14.73
CA VAL A 243 -5.93 15.61 14.50
C VAL A 243 -5.26 14.66 13.50
N VAL A 244 -4.65 15.21 12.45
CA VAL A 244 -3.89 14.46 11.45
C VAL A 244 -2.41 14.77 11.62
N LEU A 245 -1.61 13.73 11.85
CA LEU A 245 -0.15 13.80 11.95
C LEU A 245 0.46 13.31 10.65
N VAL A 246 1.35 14.09 10.04
CA VAL A 246 2.18 13.61 8.94
C VAL A 246 3.51 13.11 9.49
N GLY A 247 3.98 11.97 8.98
CA GLY A 247 5.25 11.39 9.36
C GLY A 247 6.02 10.78 8.19
N HIS A 248 7.34 10.87 8.21
CA HIS A 248 8.23 10.22 7.27
C HIS A 248 8.65 8.81 7.72
N MET A 249 8.73 7.87 6.77
CA MET A 249 9.41 6.57 6.93
C MET A 249 10.83 6.64 6.37
N THR A 250 11.79 5.93 6.97
CA THR A 250 13.15 5.86 6.42
C THR A 250 13.43 4.61 5.61
N LYS A 251 14.56 4.65 4.89
CA LYS A 251 15.01 3.66 3.91
C LYS A 251 15.27 2.25 4.49
N ALA A 252 15.47 2.12 5.80
CA ALA A 252 15.73 0.83 6.44
C ALA A 252 14.44 0.12 6.93
N GLY A 253 13.25 0.72 6.76
CA GLY A 253 12.04 0.28 7.48
C GLY A 253 12.11 0.53 9.00
N GLU A 254 13.30 0.87 9.50
CA GLU A 254 13.59 1.33 10.85
C GLU A 254 14.02 2.80 10.79
N VAL A 255 13.11 3.71 11.12
CA VAL A 255 13.46 4.95 11.83
C VAL A 255 12.30 5.30 12.70
N ALA A 256 12.64 5.66 13.93
CA ALA A 256 11.80 6.33 14.89
C ALA A 256 10.30 6.00 14.75
N GLY A 257 10.02 4.69 14.82
CA GLY A 257 9.02 4.02 13.98
C GLY A 257 7.67 4.72 13.88
N PRO A 258 7.01 4.66 12.70
CA PRO A 258 5.56 4.57 12.63
C PRO A 258 5.05 3.54 13.63
N ARG A 259 5.79 2.44 13.90
CA ARG A 259 5.51 1.47 14.99
C ARG A 259 5.42 2.08 16.39
N VAL A 260 6.23 3.09 16.72
CA VAL A 260 6.18 3.74 18.04
C VAL A 260 4.90 4.57 18.17
N LEU A 261 4.56 5.32 17.13
CA LEU A 261 3.31 6.09 17.09
C LEU A 261 2.09 5.21 16.83
N GLU A 262 2.25 4.07 16.17
CA GLU A 262 1.19 3.19 15.70
C GLU A 262 0.38 2.68 16.88
N HIS A 263 1.00 2.40 18.02
CA HIS A 263 0.27 2.01 19.22
C HIS A 263 -0.46 3.17 19.91
N LEU A 264 0.04 4.40 19.76
CA LEU A 264 -0.48 5.60 20.41
C LEU A 264 -1.68 6.20 19.67
N VAL A 265 -1.61 6.26 18.34
CA VAL A 265 -2.65 6.89 17.51
C VAL A 265 -3.85 5.98 17.31
N ASP A 266 -4.99 6.54 16.93
CA ASP A 266 -6.20 5.75 16.74
C ASP A 266 -6.25 5.08 15.35
N ALA A 267 -5.68 5.71 14.34
CA ALA A 267 -5.50 5.12 13.01
C ALA A 267 -4.12 5.44 12.42
N VAL A 268 -3.58 4.51 11.65
CA VAL A 268 -2.34 4.64 10.87
C VAL A 268 -2.67 4.34 9.42
N VAL A 269 -2.35 5.29 8.56
CA VAL A 269 -2.51 5.20 7.12
C VAL A 269 -1.14 5.37 6.46
N LEU A 270 -0.79 4.46 5.56
CA LEU A 270 0.48 4.42 4.85
C LEU A 270 0.25 4.81 3.40
N LEU A 271 1.01 5.79 2.91
CA LEU A 271 1.08 6.16 1.51
C LEU A 271 2.34 5.53 0.89
N GLU A 272 2.13 4.48 0.10
CA GLU A 272 3.17 3.70 -0.56
C GLU A 272 3.17 3.97 -2.07
N GLY A 273 4.34 3.85 -2.70
CA GLY A 273 4.51 3.99 -4.16
C GLY A 273 5.95 4.31 -4.52
N GLU A 274 6.37 4.02 -5.75
CA GLU A 274 7.71 4.36 -6.23
C GLU A 274 7.70 5.70 -6.98
N GLY A 275 8.66 6.57 -6.71
CA GLY A 275 8.76 7.89 -7.32
C GLY A 275 9.37 7.93 -8.73
N ALA A 276 9.62 6.77 -9.35
CA ALA A 276 10.34 6.68 -10.63
C ALA A 276 9.53 5.86 -11.66
N GLY A 277 8.74 6.55 -12.48
CA GLY A 277 7.95 5.98 -13.57
C GLY A 277 7.07 7.03 -14.24
N THR A 278 6.49 6.74 -15.39
CA THR A 278 5.71 7.70 -16.21
C THR A 278 4.32 8.06 -15.66
N ALA A 279 3.81 7.32 -14.66
CA ALA A 279 2.71 7.71 -13.77
C ALA A 279 2.53 6.65 -12.65
N PRO A 280 3.38 6.63 -11.61
CA PRO A 280 3.32 5.59 -10.60
C PRO A 280 2.07 5.78 -9.72
N VAL A 281 1.25 4.74 -9.66
CA VAL A 281 0.12 4.67 -8.74
C VAL A 281 0.65 4.62 -7.32
N ARG A 282 0.07 5.44 -6.45
CA ARG A 282 0.32 5.44 -5.01
C ARG A 282 -0.83 4.72 -4.33
N VAL A 283 -0.50 3.87 -3.38
CA VAL A 283 -1.46 3.10 -2.61
C VAL A 283 -1.54 3.69 -1.21
N LEU A 284 -2.71 4.19 -0.83
CA LEU A 284 -3.01 4.60 0.53
C LEU A 284 -3.69 3.42 1.24
N ARG A 285 -3.06 2.88 2.28
CA ARG A 285 -3.53 1.70 3.01
C ARG A 285 -3.65 1.98 4.49
N SER A 286 -4.68 1.45 5.14
CA SER A 286 -4.73 1.43 6.60
C SER A 286 -3.85 0.29 7.17
N ALA A 287 -2.84 0.64 7.97
CA ALA A 287 -2.08 -0.32 8.77
C ALA A 287 -2.78 -0.63 10.09
N LYS A 288 -3.40 0.40 10.69
CA LYS A 288 -4.20 0.32 11.91
C LYS A 288 -5.42 1.21 11.73
N ASN A 289 -6.61 0.73 12.09
CA ASN A 289 -7.80 1.57 12.17
C ASN A 289 -8.70 1.07 13.29
N ARG A 290 -8.86 1.86 14.36
CA ARG A 290 -9.79 1.55 15.46
C ARG A 290 -11.26 1.76 15.10
N PHE A 291 -11.54 2.43 13.98
CA PHE A 291 -12.86 2.88 13.56
C PHE A 291 -13.30 2.35 12.19
N GLY A 292 -12.56 1.40 11.63
CA GLY A 292 -12.77 0.89 10.27
C GLY A 292 -11.92 -0.34 9.95
N ALA A 293 -12.08 -0.89 8.75
CA ALA A 293 -11.33 -2.06 8.32
C ALA A 293 -9.92 -1.69 7.82
N THR A 294 -8.92 -2.50 8.15
CA THR A 294 -7.54 -2.35 7.64
C THR A 294 -7.35 -2.91 6.23
N SER A 295 -8.36 -3.63 5.71
CA SER A 295 -8.33 -4.22 4.37
C SER A 295 -8.71 -3.24 3.26
N GLU A 296 -9.08 -2.01 3.60
CA GLU A 296 -9.40 -0.97 2.61
C GLU A 296 -8.12 -0.30 2.08
N VAL A 297 -8.13 0.00 0.78
CA VAL A 297 -7.06 0.73 0.10
C VAL A 297 -7.65 1.75 -0.85
N ALA A 298 -6.99 2.90 -0.96
CA ALA A 298 -7.24 3.89 -2.00
C ALA A 298 -6.06 3.92 -2.97
N LEU A 299 -6.35 4.00 -4.26
CA LEU A 299 -5.34 4.20 -5.29
C LEU A 299 -5.37 5.66 -5.71
N LEU A 300 -4.19 6.26 -5.78
CA LEU A 300 -4.00 7.69 -6.06
C LEU A 300 -2.98 7.85 -7.19
N VAL A 301 -3.25 8.75 -8.12
CA VAL A 301 -2.29 9.12 -9.17
C VAL A 301 -1.94 10.60 -9.00
N MET A 302 -0.65 10.93 -9.13
CA MET A 302 -0.23 12.33 -9.13
C MET A 302 -0.47 12.92 -10.51
N SER A 303 -1.20 14.02 -10.55
CA SER A 303 -1.48 14.85 -11.71
C SER A 303 -1.07 16.29 -11.42
N ASP A 304 -1.27 17.19 -12.37
CA ASP A 304 -1.09 18.63 -12.14
C ASP A 304 -2.07 19.19 -11.09
N ALA A 305 -3.24 18.54 -10.92
CA ALA A 305 -4.22 18.83 -9.87
C ALA A 305 -3.87 18.23 -8.49
N GLY A 306 -2.70 17.59 -8.35
CA GLY A 306 -2.28 16.90 -7.14
C GLY A 306 -2.62 15.41 -7.17
N LEU A 307 -2.90 14.83 -6.01
CA LEU A 307 -3.27 13.41 -5.90
C LEU A 307 -4.75 13.22 -6.19
N VAL A 308 -5.05 12.44 -7.23
CA VAL A 308 -6.40 12.15 -7.71
C VAL A 308 -6.76 10.71 -7.42
N GLU A 309 -7.98 10.48 -6.90
CA GLU A 309 -8.50 9.14 -6.60
C GLU A 309 -8.80 8.34 -7.86
N VAL A 310 -8.48 7.04 -7.83
CA VAL A 310 -8.82 6.10 -8.90
C VAL A 310 -10.06 5.31 -8.49
N GLU A 311 -11.21 5.70 -9.05
CA GLU A 311 -12.51 5.08 -8.75
C GLU A 311 -12.61 3.65 -9.31
N ASP A 312 -12.25 3.45 -10.58
CA ASP A 312 -12.20 2.13 -11.24
C ASP A 312 -10.75 1.66 -11.46
N PRO A 313 -10.16 0.95 -10.50
CA PRO A 313 -8.77 0.56 -10.55
C PRO A 313 -8.52 -0.73 -11.33
N ALA A 314 -9.57 -1.47 -11.70
CA ALA A 314 -9.44 -2.88 -12.06
C ALA A 314 -8.52 -3.08 -13.27
N GLY A 315 -8.64 -2.22 -14.28
CA GLY A 315 -7.89 -2.30 -15.54
C GLY A 315 -6.72 -1.34 -15.67
N MET A 316 -6.41 -0.56 -14.63
CA MET A 316 -5.38 0.50 -14.69
C MET A 316 -3.97 -0.04 -14.98
N PHE A 317 -3.71 -1.32 -14.68
CA PHE A 317 -2.39 -1.95 -14.86
C PHE A 317 -2.33 -2.86 -16.08
N LEU A 318 -3.24 -2.68 -17.04
CA LEU A 318 -3.15 -3.29 -18.37
C LEU A 318 -2.53 -2.30 -19.35
N SER A 319 -1.64 -2.78 -20.20
CA SER A 319 -1.07 -1.98 -21.29
C SER A 319 -2.18 -1.49 -22.24
N PRO A 320 -1.98 -0.35 -22.93
CA PRO A 320 -2.94 0.11 -23.94
C PRO A 320 -3.23 -0.95 -25.01
N ALA A 321 -2.20 -1.71 -25.41
CA ALA A 321 -2.34 -2.81 -26.37
C ALA A 321 -3.22 -3.95 -25.84
N ARG A 322 -3.04 -4.35 -24.57
CA ARG A 322 -3.89 -5.34 -23.91
C ARG A 322 -5.34 -4.85 -23.77
N ALA A 323 -5.51 -3.61 -23.33
CA ALA A 323 -6.84 -3.00 -23.22
C ALA A 323 -7.55 -2.99 -24.58
N GLU A 324 -6.84 -2.63 -25.65
CA GLU A 324 -7.36 -2.64 -27.02
C GLU A 324 -7.69 -4.05 -27.51
N ALA A 325 -6.84 -5.03 -27.27
CA ALA A 325 -7.11 -6.43 -27.60
C ALA A 325 -8.41 -6.93 -26.94
N LEU A 326 -8.65 -6.57 -25.66
CA LEU A 326 -9.91 -6.87 -24.98
C LEU A 326 -11.11 -6.11 -25.57
N ARG A 327 -10.92 -4.89 -26.12
CA ARG A 327 -11.97 -4.16 -26.85
C ARG A 327 -12.32 -4.85 -28.17
N CYS A 328 -11.33 -5.24 -28.97
CA CYS A 328 -11.54 -5.95 -30.24
C CYS A 328 -12.37 -7.22 -30.02
N LEU A 329 -12.01 -7.99 -28.99
CA LEU A 329 -12.76 -9.20 -28.61
C LEU A 329 -14.18 -8.92 -28.11
N ARG A 330 -14.57 -7.70 -27.76
CA ARG A 330 -15.97 -7.39 -27.39
C ARG A 330 -16.87 -7.11 -28.59
N HIS A 331 -16.32 -6.62 -29.69
CA HIS A 331 -17.10 -5.98 -30.75
C HIS A 331 -17.00 -6.63 -32.13
N ALA A 332 -16.14 -7.63 -32.33
CA ALA A 332 -15.90 -8.23 -33.64
C ALA A 332 -16.38 -9.70 -33.76
N ASP A 333 -16.60 -10.14 -35.00
CA ASP A 333 -16.86 -11.54 -35.35
C ASP A 333 -15.71 -12.44 -34.88
N ALA A 334 -16.03 -13.62 -34.37
CA ALA A 334 -15.17 -14.38 -33.46
C ALA A 334 -13.77 -14.77 -34.01
N HIS A 335 -13.60 -14.94 -35.33
CA HIS A 335 -12.30 -15.34 -35.91
C HIS A 335 -11.38 -14.15 -36.19
N ASP A 336 -11.83 -13.14 -36.92
CA ASP A 336 -11.01 -11.97 -37.24
C ASP A 336 -10.60 -11.19 -35.97
N ALA A 337 -11.46 -11.21 -34.95
CA ALA A 337 -11.20 -10.61 -33.65
C ALA A 337 -10.05 -11.28 -32.88
N GLU A 338 -9.95 -12.62 -32.96
CA GLU A 338 -8.94 -13.40 -32.23
C GLU A 338 -7.56 -13.18 -32.83
N ASP A 339 -7.45 -13.16 -34.16
CA ASP A 339 -6.19 -12.88 -34.86
C ASP A 339 -5.72 -11.45 -34.62
N ALA A 340 -6.62 -10.46 -34.71
CA ALA A 340 -6.30 -9.06 -34.43
C ALA A 340 -5.86 -8.84 -32.98
N ALA A 341 -6.55 -9.46 -32.01
CA ALA A 341 -6.21 -9.38 -30.60
C ALA A 341 -4.86 -10.08 -30.30
N SER A 342 -4.59 -11.21 -30.95
CA SER A 342 -3.32 -11.93 -30.79
C SER A 342 -2.13 -11.13 -31.34
N ALA A 343 -2.32 -10.33 -32.40
CA ALA A 343 -1.27 -9.47 -32.95
C ALA A 343 -0.87 -8.32 -32.01
N LEU A 344 -1.76 -7.92 -31.09
CA LEU A 344 -1.52 -6.84 -30.13
C LEU A 344 -0.79 -7.30 -28.86
N VAL A 345 -0.81 -8.60 -28.55
CA VAL A 345 -0.22 -9.14 -27.32
C VAL A 345 1.06 -9.90 -27.65
N PRO A 346 2.24 -9.37 -27.26
CA PRO A 346 3.51 -10.03 -27.57
C PRO A 346 3.75 -11.28 -26.71
N ALA A 347 4.65 -12.15 -27.18
CA ALA A 347 5.24 -13.19 -26.35
C ALA A 347 5.94 -12.56 -25.14
N GLY A 348 5.81 -13.20 -23.99
CA GLY A 348 6.30 -12.68 -22.73
C GLY A 348 5.30 -11.87 -21.92
N SER A 349 4.06 -11.69 -22.38
CA SER A 349 3.04 -10.98 -21.63
C SER A 349 1.97 -11.90 -21.02
N ALA A 350 1.74 -11.77 -19.71
CA ALA A 350 0.72 -12.52 -18.97
C ALA A 350 -0.06 -11.59 -18.02
N VAL A 351 -1.33 -11.94 -17.75
CA VAL A 351 -2.19 -11.18 -16.83
C VAL A 351 -2.57 -12.03 -15.62
N THR A 352 -2.53 -11.40 -14.45
CA THR A 352 -3.11 -11.93 -13.21
C THR A 352 -4.08 -10.90 -12.61
N ALA A 353 -4.81 -11.28 -11.57
CA ALA A 353 -5.48 -10.32 -10.71
C ALA A 353 -4.94 -10.47 -9.29
N THR A 354 -4.35 -9.42 -8.74
CA THR A 354 -3.84 -9.35 -7.36
C THR A 354 -4.88 -8.73 -6.42
N LEU A 355 -4.80 -9.02 -5.13
CA LEU A 355 -5.60 -8.35 -4.10
C LEU A 355 -4.74 -7.34 -3.36
N GLU A 356 -5.10 -6.07 -3.49
CA GLU A 356 -4.64 -5.01 -2.61
C GLU A 356 -5.72 -4.75 -1.57
N GLY A 357 -5.58 -5.37 -0.39
CA GLY A 357 -6.65 -5.37 0.60
C GLY A 357 -7.86 -6.17 0.10
N ARG A 358 -9.03 -5.52 -0.06
CA ARG A 358 -10.23 -6.13 -0.68
C ARG A 358 -10.36 -5.87 -2.18
N ARG A 359 -9.51 -5.02 -2.76
CA ARG A 359 -9.59 -4.61 -4.16
C ARG A 359 -8.81 -5.57 -5.04
N ALA A 360 -9.47 -6.12 -6.05
CA ALA A 360 -8.82 -6.91 -7.09
C ALA A 360 -8.30 -6.00 -8.21
N LEU A 361 -6.99 -6.02 -8.44
CA LEU A 361 -6.31 -5.26 -9.49
C LEU A 361 -5.80 -6.22 -10.56
N CYS A 362 -6.21 -6.04 -11.80
CA CYS A 362 -5.72 -6.87 -12.90
C CYS A 362 -4.40 -6.28 -13.38
N VAL A 363 -3.32 -7.05 -13.25
CA VAL A 363 -1.95 -6.59 -13.50
C VAL A 363 -1.33 -7.40 -14.62
N GLU A 364 -0.79 -6.67 -15.60
CA GLU A 364 0.01 -7.25 -16.67
C GLU A 364 1.49 -7.37 -16.25
N ILE A 365 2.07 -8.53 -16.56
CA ILE A 365 3.46 -8.89 -16.28
C ILE A 365 4.13 -9.17 -17.61
N GLU A 366 5.24 -8.48 -17.86
CA GLU A 366 6.03 -8.61 -19.08
C GLU A 366 7.38 -9.22 -18.76
N ALA A 367 7.78 -10.19 -19.58
CA ALA A 367 9.07 -10.84 -19.50
C ALA A 367 9.76 -10.85 -20.86
N LEU A 368 11.07 -10.64 -20.86
CA LEU A 368 11.93 -10.75 -22.02
C LEU A 368 13.10 -11.68 -21.68
N CYS A 369 13.08 -12.87 -22.28
CA CYS A 369 14.17 -13.82 -22.27
C CYS A 369 14.92 -13.70 -23.60
N ASN A 370 16.20 -13.34 -23.56
CA ASN A 370 17.03 -13.24 -24.77
C ASN A 370 18.38 -13.91 -24.55
N SER A 371 18.92 -14.57 -25.58
CA SER A 371 20.21 -15.24 -25.49
C SER A 371 21.29 -14.27 -25.03
N SER A 372 22.00 -14.61 -23.95
CA SER A 372 23.07 -13.79 -23.40
C SER A 372 24.38 -14.05 -24.12
N ALA A 373 25.02 -12.99 -24.59
CA ALA A 373 26.42 -13.05 -25.04
C ALA A 373 27.40 -12.99 -23.86
N ALA A 374 26.93 -12.68 -22.66
CA ALA A 374 27.77 -12.56 -21.47
C ALA A 374 28.12 -13.93 -20.87
N GLU A 375 29.23 -13.96 -20.14
CA GLU A 375 29.61 -15.14 -19.38
C GLU A 375 28.58 -15.45 -18.27
N TRP A 376 28.04 -14.41 -17.64
CA TRP A 376 26.96 -14.51 -16.65
C TRP A 376 25.69 -13.82 -17.14
N PRO A 377 24.58 -14.58 -17.30
CA PRO A 377 23.31 -14.01 -17.70
C PRO A 377 22.80 -12.98 -16.69
N ARG A 378 22.19 -11.91 -17.20
CA ARG A 378 21.64 -10.83 -16.39
C ARG A 378 20.18 -11.10 -16.11
N HIS A 379 19.82 -11.22 -14.83
CA HIS A 379 18.43 -11.28 -14.41
C HIS A 379 18.06 -9.99 -13.69
N ARG A 380 17.07 -9.29 -14.23
CA ARG A 380 16.56 -8.01 -13.72
C ARG A 380 15.05 -8.13 -13.59
N ALA A 381 14.51 -7.66 -12.47
CA ALA A 381 13.08 -7.65 -12.23
C ALA A 381 12.67 -6.31 -11.61
N SER A 382 11.57 -5.74 -12.12
CA SER A 382 10.87 -4.60 -11.54
C SER A 382 9.49 -5.06 -11.08
N GLY A 383 9.09 -4.72 -9.86
CA GLY A 383 7.81 -5.15 -9.25
C GLY A 383 7.78 -6.57 -8.67
N VAL A 384 8.82 -7.40 -8.89
CA VAL A 384 9.00 -8.73 -8.29
C VAL A 384 10.44 -8.89 -7.80
N SER A 385 10.69 -9.67 -6.76
CA SER A 385 12.06 -9.96 -6.32
C SER A 385 12.78 -10.88 -7.30
N VAL A 386 14.07 -10.62 -7.53
CA VAL A 386 14.92 -11.44 -8.40
C VAL A 386 15.00 -12.88 -7.89
N ASP A 387 15.02 -13.10 -6.58
CA ASP A 387 15.00 -14.44 -5.98
C ASP A 387 13.73 -15.22 -6.31
N ARG A 388 12.56 -14.55 -6.34
CA ARG A 388 11.31 -15.17 -6.77
C ARG A 388 11.38 -15.55 -8.25
N VAL A 389 11.94 -14.70 -9.10
CA VAL A 389 12.17 -15.03 -10.52
C VAL A 389 13.07 -16.25 -10.66
N HIS A 390 14.20 -16.31 -9.94
CA HIS A 390 15.10 -17.47 -9.95
C HIS A 390 14.41 -18.77 -9.50
N MET A 391 13.61 -18.70 -8.43
CA MET A 391 12.82 -19.83 -7.96
C MET A 391 11.85 -20.33 -9.04
N LEU A 392 11.10 -19.43 -9.68
CA LEU A 392 10.15 -19.78 -10.73
C LEU A 392 10.85 -20.36 -11.96
N LEU A 393 11.99 -19.81 -12.37
CA LEU A 393 12.82 -20.38 -13.44
C LEU A 393 13.26 -21.81 -13.13
N ALA A 394 13.64 -22.10 -11.87
CA ALA A 394 14.01 -23.44 -11.45
C ALA A 394 12.81 -24.42 -11.49
N VAL A 395 11.63 -23.97 -11.04
CA VAL A 395 10.38 -24.76 -11.10
C VAL A 395 10.00 -25.04 -12.56
N LEU A 396 10.03 -24.03 -13.43
CA LEU A 396 9.74 -24.16 -14.86
C LEU A 396 10.67 -25.19 -15.53
N ALA A 397 11.98 -25.08 -15.28
CA ALA A 397 12.95 -26.00 -15.83
C ALA A 397 12.72 -27.44 -15.38
N LYS A 398 12.43 -27.65 -14.08
CA LYS A 398 12.27 -28.98 -13.49
C LYS A 398 10.94 -29.65 -13.88
N HIS A 399 9.84 -28.91 -13.87
CA HIS A 399 8.49 -29.48 -13.90
C HIS A 399 7.75 -29.23 -15.21
N ALA A 400 7.98 -28.08 -15.86
CA ALA A 400 7.40 -27.76 -17.17
C ALA A 400 8.35 -28.05 -18.35
N GLY A 401 9.65 -28.23 -18.09
CA GLY A 401 10.67 -28.46 -19.11
C GLY A 401 11.11 -27.21 -19.88
N VAL A 402 10.59 -26.04 -19.51
CA VAL A 402 10.95 -24.75 -20.10
C VAL A 402 12.29 -24.30 -19.51
N ARG A 403 13.33 -24.20 -20.35
CA ARG A 403 14.67 -23.81 -19.92
C ARG A 403 15.03 -22.47 -20.52
N VAL A 404 15.40 -21.53 -19.66
CA VAL A 404 15.88 -20.21 -20.08
C VAL A 404 17.40 -20.23 -20.36
N GLY A 405 18.13 -21.25 -19.91
CA GLY A 405 19.51 -21.51 -20.35
C GLY A 405 20.47 -20.37 -19.99
N ARG A 406 21.31 -19.96 -20.94
CA ARG A 406 22.20 -18.79 -20.84
C ARG A 406 21.51 -17.55 -21.43
N SER A 407 20.30 -17.25 -20.97
CA SER A 407 19.56 -16.08 -21.46
C SER A 407 19.51 -15.00 -20.39
N ASP A 408 19.67 -13.76 -20.81
CA ASP A 408 19.28 -12.62 -19.99
C ASP A 408 17.77 -12.65 -19.79
N VAL A 409 17.32 -12.27 -18.60
CA VAL A 409 15.91 -12.20 -18.21
C VAL A 409 15.63 -10.81 -17.69
N TYR A 410 14.70 -10.14 -18.34
CA TYR A 410 14.14 -8.88 -17.86
C TYR A 410 12.67 -9.11 -17.57
N LEU A 411 12.22 -8.71 -16.39
CA LEU A 411 10.82 -8.80 -15.99
C LEU A 411 10.33 -7.44 -15.48
N SER A 412 9.15 -7.04 -15.91
CA SER A 412 8.51 -5.79 -15.48
C SER A 412 7.05 -6.04 -15.13
N VAL A 413 6.59 -5.39 -14.08
CA VAL A 413 5.18 -5.36 -13.69
C VAL A 413 4.61 -4.00 -14.08
N ALA A 414 3.49 -4.00 -14.79
CA ALA A 414 2.86 -2.78 -15.25
C ALA A 414 2.47 -1.84 -14.10
N GLY A 415 2.58 -0.53 -14.35
CA GLY A 415 2.20 0.56 -13.43
C GLY A 415 2.96 0.63 -12.10
N GLY A 416 4.12 -0.02 -12.00
CA GLY A 416 5.03 0.14 -10.85
C GLY A 416 4.56 -0.51 -9.55
N ILE A 417 3.57 -1.41 -9.61
CA ILE A 417 3.13 -2.18 -8.44
C ILE A 417 4.18 -3.23 -8.07
N ARG A 418 4.36 -3.43 -6.76
CA ARG A 418 5.11 -4.54 -6.20
C ARG A 418 4.18 -5.72 -5.94
N LEU A 419 4.36 -6.81 -6.66
CA LEU A 419 3.57 -8.03 -6.49
C LEU A 419 4.00 -8.75 -5.20
N ARG A 420 3.17 -8.63 -4.16
CA ARG A 420 3.31 -9.37 -2.89
C ARG A 420 2.35 -10.55 -2.80
N ASP A 421 1.35 -10.57 -3.67
CA ASP A 421 0.29 -11.57 -3.69
C ASP A 421 0.77 -12.88 -4.34
N PRO A 422 0.75 -14.02 -3.62
CA PRO A 422 1.12 -15.32 -4.18
C PRO A 422 0.32 -15.72 -5.42
N ALA A 423 -0.90 -15.17 -5.60
CA ALA A 423 -1.72 -15.42 -6.78
C ALA A 423 -1.03 -15.03 -8.10
N ALA A 424 -0.08 -14.11 -8.06
CA ALA A 424 0.62 -13.62 -9.24
C ALA A 424 1.72 -14.58 -9.75
N GLU A 425 2.16 -15.55 -8.94
CA GLU A 425 3.32 -16.38 -9.27
C GLU A 425 3.13 -17.21 -10.54
N ALA A 426 1.93 -17.77 -10.73
CA ALA A 426 1.61 -18.51 -11.94
C ALA A 426 1.67 -17.62 -13.20
N ALA A 427 1.31 -16.34 -13.10
CA ALA A 427 1.42 -15.39 -14.20
C ALA A 427 2.85 -14.95 -14.46
N VAL A 428 3.66 -14.75 -13.43
CA VAL A 428 5.11 -14.51 -13.56
C VAL A 428 5.79 -15.71 -14.24
N ALA A 429 5.43 -16.93 -13.86
CA ALA A 429 5.93 -18.14 -14.53
C ALA A 429 5.45 -18.24 -15.98
N ALA A 430 4.20 -17.85 -16.26
CA ALA A 430 3.62 -17.87 -17.60
C ALA A 430 4.25 -16.83 -18.53
N SER A 431 4.53 -15.61 -18.07
CA SER A 431 5.24 -14.59 -18.86
C SER A 431 6.65 -15.05 -19.21
N LEU A 432 7.40 -15.57 -18.24
CA LEU A 432 8.75 -16.13 -18.46
C LEU A 432 8.71 -17.28 -19.49
N ALA A 433 7.75 -18.20 -19.37
CA ALA A 433 7.62 -19.31 -20.29
C ALA A 433 7.17 -18.88 -21.69
N SER A 434 6.24 -17.92 -21.77
CA SER A 434 5.77 -17.32 -23.01
C SER A 434 6.92 -16.68 -23.78
N SER A 435 7.77 -15.91 -23.09
CA SER A 435 8.95 -15.28 -23.68
C SER A 435 10.01 -16.31 -24.11
N ALA A 436 10.32 -17.28 -23.26
CA ALA A 436 11.33 -18.29 -23.56
C ALA A 436 10.95 -19.25 -24.71
N LEU A 437 9.65 -19.45 -24.92
CA LEU A 437 9.12 -20.29 -26.01
C LEU A 437 8.74 -19.47 -27.25
N ASP A 438 8.77 -18.14 -27.16
CA ASP A 438 8.29 -17.21 -28.20
C ASP A 438 6.84 -17.50 -28.63
N ILE A 439 5.96 -17.70 -27.65
CA ILE A 439 4.54 -18.00 -27.87
C ILE A 439 3.70 -17.03 -27.04
N ALA A 440 2.91 -16.20 -27.70
CA ALA A 440 1.99 -15.28 -27.04
C ALA A 440 0.87 -16.01 -26.29
N MET A 441 0.48 -15.49 -25.12
CA MET A 441 -0.73 -15.94 -24.44
C MET A 441 -1.96 -15.31 -25.09
N PRO A 442 -3.11 -16.02 -25.14
CA PRO A 442 -4.36 -15.42 -25.62
C PRO A 442 -4.70 -14.14 -24.86
N ALA A 443 -5.15 -13.11 -25.58
CA ALA A 443 -5.33 -11.77 -25.03
C ALA A 443 -6.33 -11.71 -23.87
N ASP A 444 -7.33 -12.60 -23.88
CA ASP A 444 -8.45 -12.70 -22.94
C ASP A 444 -8.28 -13.77 -21.85
N THR A 445 -7.05 -14.29 -21.70
CA THR A 445 -6.73 -15.32 -20.73
C THR A 445 -5.89 -14.76 -19.59
N ALA A 446 -6.39 -14.92 -18.36
CA ALA A 446 -5.65 -14.63 -17.14
C ALA A 446 -5.27 -15.91 -16.39
N ILE A 447 -4.25 -15.86 -15.55
CA ILE A 447 -3.81 -16.99 -14.72
C ILE A 447 -3.55 -16.55 -13.29
N LEU A 448 -4.00 -17.36 -12.34
CA LEU A 448 -3.82 -17.12 -10.91
C LEU A 448 -3.41 -18.41 -10.21
N GLY A 449 -2.55 -18.27 -9.19
CA GLY A 449 -2.16 -19.36 -8.31
C GLY A 449 -0.76 -19.18 -7.76
N GLU A 450 -0.55 -19.70 -6.54
CA GLU A 450 0.78 -19.83 -5.94
C GLU A 450 1.49 -21.04 -6.55
N VAL A 451 2.79 -20.90 -6.83
CA VAL A 451 3.61 -21.94 -7.44
C VAL A 451 4.49 -22.60 -6.37
N ALA A 452 4.17 -23.84 -6.03
CA ALA A 452 5.00 -24.62 -5.11
C ALA A 452 6.30 -25.09 -5.79
N LEU A 453 7.34 -25.35 -4.99
CA LEU A 453 8.60 -25.93 -5.48
C LEU A 453 8.43 -27.33 -6.11
N SER A 454 7.35 -28.03 -5.78
CA SER A 454 6.91 -29.29 -6.40
C SER A 454 6.35 -29.10 -7.81
N GLY A 455 6.11 -27.86 -8.24
CA GLY A 455 5.43 -27.52 -9.49
C GLY A 455 3.91 -27.49 -9.37
N GLU A 456 3.35 -27.83 -8.21
CA GLU A 456 1.91 -27.74 -7.94
C GLU A 456 1.43 -26.29 -7.90
N LEU A 457 0.21 -26.05 -8.39
CA LEU A 457 -0.48 -24.77 -8.24
C LEU A 457 -1.45 -24.83 -7.07
N ARG A 458 -1.30 -23.89 -6.13
CA ARG A 458 -2.10 -23.83 -4.90
C ARG A 458 -3.15 -22.73 -4.95
N ALA A 459 -4.28 -23.02 -4.30
CA ALA A 459 -5.40 -22.09 -4.12
C ALA A 459 -4.96 -20.83 -3.35
N VAL A 460 -5.59 -19.70 -3.71
CA VAL A 460 -5.30 -18.37 -3.16
C VAL A 460 -6.58 -17.70 -2.68
N ALA A 461 -6.47 -16.80 -1.71
CA ALA A 461 -7.61 -16.12 -1.13
C ALA A 461 -8.28 -15.14 -2.12
N GLY A 462 -9.59 -14.91 -1.90
CA GLY A 462 -10.41 -13.93 -2.63
C GLY A 462 -10.57 -14.22 -4.12
N GLU A 463 -10.78 -15.50 -4.47
CA GLU A 463 -11.05 -15.92 -5.85
C GLU A 463 -12.25 -15.18 -6.46
N ASP A 464 -13.34 -15.03 -5.70
CA ASP A 464 -14.56 -14.34 -6.15
C ASP A 464 -14.31 -12.88 -6.53
N GLU A 465 -13.53 -12.14 -5.74
CA GLU A 465 -13.12 -10.76 -6.01
C GLU A 465 -12.31 -10.65 -7.31
N ARG A 466 -11.33 -11.56 -7.48
CA ARG A 466 -10.45 -11.60 -8.65
C ARG A 466 -11.21 -11.93 -9.94
N LEU A 467 -12.09 -12.94 -9.88
CA LEU A 467 -12.92 -13.34 -11.02
C LEU A 467 -13.90 -12.23 -11.43
N ARG A 468 -14.46 -11.49 -10.46
CA ARG A 468 -15.30 -10.33 -10.74
C ARG A 468 -14.54 -9.24 -11.49
N ALA A 469 -13.35 -8.87 -11.03
CA ALA A 469 -12.54 -7.84 -11.69
C ALA A 469 -12.16 -8.26 -13.13
N LEU A 470 -11.70 -9.49 -13.31
CA LEU A 470 -11.35 -10.02 -14.64
C LEU A 470 -12.58 -10.06 -15.58
N ALA A 471 -13.73 -10.52 -15.08
CA ALA A 471 -14.96 -10.54 -15.87
C ALA A 471 -15.40 -9.13 -16.28
N ALA A 472 -15.31 -8.15 -15.37
CA ALA A 472 -15.66 -6.76 -15.64
C ALA A 472 -14.79 -6.13 -16.74
N LEU A 473 -13.51 -6.49 -16.81
CA LEU A 473 -12.61 -6.04 -17.87
C LEU A 473 -12.79 -6.77 -19.21
N GLY A 474 -13.59 -7.84 -19.22
CA GLY A 474 -13.94 -8.59 -20.42
C GLY A 474 -13.10 -9.82 -20.70
N PHE A 475 -12.23 -10.26 -19.77
CA PHE A 475 -11.53 -11.54 -19.90
C PHE A 475 -12.54 -12.68 -20.09
N ARG A 476 -12.22 -13.63 -20.97
CA ARG A 476 -13.10 -14.78 -21.29
C ARG A 476 -12.70 -16.04 -20.55
N ARG A 477 -11.42 -16.13 -20.19
CA ARG A 477 -10.83 -17.36 -19.67
C ARG A 477 -9.90 -17.07 -18.49
N VAL A 478 -10.01 -17.90 -17.46
CA VAL A 478 -9.14 -17.82 -16.28
C VAL A 478 -8.62 -19.21 -15.93
N ILE A 479 -7.30 -19.33 -15.79
CA ILE A 479 -6.63 -20.55 -15.34
C ILE A 479 -6.41 -20.45 -13.83
N LEU A 480 -6.87 -21.45 -13.08
CA LEU A 480 -6.84 -21.49 -11.63
C LEU A 480 -6.30 -22.83 -11.10
N PRO A 481 -5.75 -22.86 -9.88
CA PRO A 481 -5.46 -24.11 -9.17
C PRO A 481 -6.74 -24.92 -8.94
N LEU A 482 -6.61 -26.24 -8.88
CA LEU A 482 -7.69 -27.13 -8.43
C LEU A 482 -8.08 -26.85 -6.98
N ASP A 483 -9.37 -26.99 -6.70
CA ASP A 483 -9.91 -26.79 -5.36
C ASP A 483 -9.38 -27.87 -4.40
N SER A 484 -8.93 -27.47 -3.21
CA SER A 484 -8.48 -28.38 -2.16
C SER A 484 -9.64 -29.15 -1.50
N SER A 485 -10.88 -28.64 -1.65
CA SER A 485 -12.09 -29.34 -1.24
C SER A 485 -12.43 -30.40 -2.28
N GLY A 486 -12.12 -31.66 -1.97
CA GLY A 486 -12.36 -32.78 -2.85
C GLY A 486 -13.81 -32.89 -3.30
N ASP A 487 -14.10 -32.42 -4.51
CA ASP A 487 -15.09 -33.01 -5.39
C ASP A 487 -14.33 -33.55 -6.60
N ALA A 488 -14.08 -34.86 -6.58
CA ALA A 488 -13.41 -35.62 -7.63
C ALA A 488 -14.25 -35.75 -8.92
N ALA A 489 -14.98 -34.69 -9.31
CA ALA A 489 -15.93 -34.70 -10.43
C ALA A 489 -15.70 -33.58 -11.47
N SER A 490 -14.69 -32.71 -11.33
CA SER A 490 -14.33 -31.77 -12.41
C SER A 490 -13.17 -32.32 -13.25
N ALA A 491 -13.50 -33.04 -14.31
CA ALA A 491 -12.53 -33.49 -15.31
C ALA A 491 -11.73 -32.29 -15.91
N PRO A 492 -10.51 -32.53 -16.43
CA PRO A 492 -9.73 -31.51 -17.13
C PRO A 492 -10.50 -31.07 -18.38
N GLY A 493 -10.86 -29.78 -18.45
CA GLY A 493 -11.70 -29.24 -19.53
C GLY A 493 -13.18 -29.07 -19.16
N SER A 494 -13.56 -29.24 -17.90
CA SER A 494 -14.90 -28.83 -17.44
C SER A 494 -15.05 -27.31 -17.62
N ARG A 495 -16.01 -26.90 -18.47
CA ARG A 495 -16.60 -25.56 -18.38
C ARG A 495 -17.25 -25.49 -17.00
N VAL A 496 -16.54 -24.99 -16.01
CA VAL A 496 -17.15 -24.65 -14.72
C VAL A 496 -17.99 -23.40 -14.96
N GLY A 497 -19.18 -23.60 -15.54
CA GLY A 497 -20.30 -22.80 -15.12
C GLY A 497 -20.48 -23.14 -13.65
N GLY A 498 -20.16 -22.21 -12.75
CA GLY A 498 -20.45 -22.33 -11.33
C GLY A 498 -21.94 -22.55 -11.13
N ALA A 499 -22.34 -23.82 -11.19
CA ALA A 499 -23.65 -24.34 -10.91
C ALA A 499 -23.38 -25.74 -10.37
N ARG A 500 -23.38 -25.89 -9.04
CA ARG A 500 -23.91 -27.14 -8.46
C ARG A 500 -25.19 -27.44 -9.22
N ALA A 501 -25.34 -28.65 -9.76
CA ALA A 501 -26.55 -29.06 -10.47
C ALA A 501 -27.79 -28.58 -9.68
N GLY A 502 -28.51 -27.59 -10.23
CA GLY A 502 -29.66 -26.94 -9.58
C GLY A 502 -29.52 -25.45 -9.18
N LYS A 503 -28.34 -24.80 -9.24
CA LYS A 503 -28.22 -23.34 -8.97
C LYS A 503 -27.82 -22.54 -10.21
N LYS A 504 -28.62 -21.51 -10.54
CA LYS A 504 -28.31 -20.54 -11.62
C LYS A 504 -26.92 -19.91 -11.39
N PRO A 505 -26.11 -19.68 -12.43
CA PRO A 505 -24.84 -18.98 -12.29
C PRO A 505 -25.08 -17.61 -11.69
N ARG A 506 -24.17 -17.18 -10.81
CA ARG A 506 -24.31 -15.89 -10.13
C ARG A 506 -24.24 -14.76 -11.18
N LYS A 507 -25.21 -13.84 -11.15
CA LYS A 507 -25.39 -12.73 -12.12
C LYS A 507 -24.12 -11.88 -12.32
N TRP A 508 -23.21 -11.86 -11.34
CA TRP A 508 -21.98 -11.07 -11.33
C TRP A 508 -20.76 -11.74 -12.01
N MET A 509 -20.83 -13.01 -12.44
CA MET A 509 -19.80 -13.64 -13.30
C MET A 509 -20.07 -13.41 -14.80
N GLN A 510 -21.05 -12.54 -15.11
CA GLN A 510 -21.37 -12.13 -16.47
C GLN A 510 -20.40 -11.05 -16.92
N ARG A 511 -19.82 -11.24 -18.09
CA ARG A 511 -18.96 -10.27 -18.77
C ARG A 511 -19.84 -9.11 -19.31
N PRO A 512 -19.26 -7.93 -19.61
CA PRO A 512 -19.99 -6.80 -20.18
C PRO A 512 -20.78 -7.12 -21.46
N ASP A 513 -20.31 -8.10 -22.24
CA ASP A 513 -20.97 -8.61 -23.45
C ASP A 513 -22.06 -9.66 -23.18
N GLY A 514 -22.43 -9.89 -21.91
CA GLY A 514 -23.38 -10.92 -21.48
C GLY A 514 -22.82 -12.35 -21.49
N GLY A 515 -21.57 -12.54 -21.91
CA GLY A 515 -20.88 -13.82 -21.94
C GLY A 515 -20.50 -14.34 -20.56
N ARG A 516 -20.14 -15.64 -20.47
CA ARG A 516 -19.66 -16.27 -19.23
C ARG A 516 -18.14 -16.36 -19.20
N LEU A 517 -17.57 -16.16 -18.02
CA LEU A 517 -16.17 -16.45 -17.75
C LEU A 517 -15.92 -17.97 -17.72
N THR A 518 -14.96 -18.45 -18.50
CA THR A 518 -14.55 -19.87 -18.55
C THR A 518 -13.41 -20.12 -17.57
N ILE A 519 -13.66 -20.93 -16.55
CA ILE A 519 -12.65 -21.32 -15.58
C ILE A 519 -12.00 -22.63 -15.99
N VAL A 520 -10.66 -22.66 -16.06
CA VAL A 520 -9.85 -23.84 -16.32
C VAL A 520 -9.04 -24.18 -15.08
N ARG A 521 -9.42 -25.26 -14.39
CA ARG A 521 -8.74 -25.75 -13.19
C ARG A 521 -7.57 -26.66 -13.56
N VAL A 522 -6.41 -26.47 -12.94
CA VAL A 522 -5.17 -27.20 -13.21
C VAL A 522 -4.46 -27.62 -11.92
N ARG A 523 -3.71 -28.73 -11.95
CA ARG A 523 -2.95 -29.23 -10.78
C ARG A 523 -1.61 -28.57 -10.62
N ASP A 524 -0.93 -28.35 -11.74
CA ASP A 524 0.49 -28.02 -11.76
C ASP A 524 0.77 -26.94 -12.81
N ILE A 525 1.93 -26.31 -12.68
CA ILE A 525 2.37 -25.25 -13.57
C ILE A 525 2.44 -25.72 -15.03
N ARG A 526 2.72 -27.01 -15.26
CA ARG A 526 2.79 -27.57 -16.61
C ARG A 526 1.41 -27.63 -17.26
N GLU A 527 0.37 -28.06 -16.54
CA GLU A 527 -1.01 -28.05 -17.02
C GLU A 527 -1.51 -26.61 -17.25
N ALA A 528 -1.12 -25.67 -16.38
CA ALA A 528 -1.38 -24.25 -16.57
C ALA A 528 -0.77 -23.72 -17.88
N LEU A 529 0.53 -23.95 -18.09
CA LEU A 529 1.22 -23.51 -19.31
C LEU A 529 0.71 -24.22 -20.56
N ALA A 530 0.39 -25.51 -20.47
CA ALA A 530 -0.19 -26.25 -21.60
C ALA A 530 -1.58 -25.72 -21.98
N SER A 531 -2.31 -25.20 -20.98
CA SER A 531 -3.60 -24.54 -21.16
C SER A 531 -3.44 -23.13 -21.75
N ALA A 532 -2.41 -22.39 -21.35
CA ALA A 532 -2.16 -21.01 -21.77
C ALA A 532 -1.46 -20.92 -23.15
N LEU A 533 -0.40 -21.70 -23.36
CA LEU A 533 0.52 -21.62 -24.52
C LEU A 533 0.35 -22.77 -25.52
N GLY A 534 -0.53 -23.74 -25.22
CA GLY A 534 -0.78 -24.91 -26.05
C GLY A 534 0.00 -26.17 -25.64
N ARG A 535 -0.66 -27.33 -25.75
CA ARG A 535 -0.12 -28.62 -25.28
C ARG A 535 1.11 -29.08 -26.06
N ASN A 536 1.16 -28.83 -27.38
CA ASN A 536 2.25 -29.27 -28.23
C ASN A 536 3.55 -28.54 -27.86
N ALA A 537 3.50 -27.23 -27.70
CA ALA A 537 4.65 -26.42 -27.29
C ALA A 537 5.29 -26.94 -25.99
N ILE A 538 4.48 -27.22 -24.96
CA ILE A 538 4.98 -27.74 -23.69
C ILE A 538 5.51 -29.18 -23.81
N ARG A 539 4.88 -30.02 -24.63
CA ARG A 539 5.39 -31.37 -24.90
C ARG A 539 6.76 -31.33 -25.56
N ASP A 540 6.94 -30.45 -26.54
CA ASP A 540 8.16 -30.35 -27.34
C ASP A 540 9.30 -29.76 -26.49
N ALA A 541 9.03 -28.75 -25.67
CA ALA A 541 9.97 -28.22 -24.68
C ALA A 541 10.50 -29.30 -23.71
N ARG A 542 9.61 -30.17 -23.20
CA ARG A 542 10.02 -31.29 -22.33
C ARG A 542 10.82 -32.36 -23.06
N ALA A 543 10.51 -32.62 -24.33
CA ALA A 543 11.29 -33.54 -25.15
C ALA A 543 12.72 -33.01 -25.34
N ALA A 544 12.87 -31.73 -25.67
CA ALA A 544 14.17 -31.06 -25.74
C ALA A 544 14.93 -31.13 -24.41
N HIS A 545 14.28 -30.82 -23.28
CA HIS A 545 14.88 -30.90 -21.96
C HIS A 545 15.44 -32.29 -21.63
N ARG A 546 14.67 -33.35 -21.92
CA ARG A 546 15.10 -34.73 -21.68
C ARG A 546 16.34 -35.10 -22.51
N ARG A 547 16.40 -34.66 -23.77
CA ARG A 547 17.58 -34.84 -24.64
C ARG A 547 18.80 -34.14 -24.05
N THR A 548 18.70 -32.88 -23.65
CA THR A 548 19.81 -32.13 -23.04
C THR A 548 20.27 -32.75 -21.72
N LYS A 549 19.33 -33.20 -20.87
CA LYS A 549 19.67 -33.87 -19.61
C LYS A 549 20.40 -35.19 -19.88
N ALA A 550 19.89 -36.01 -20.80
CA ALA A 550 20.54 -37.26 -21.18
C ALA A 550 21.97 -37.02 -21.72
N ALA A 551 22.15 -36.03 -22.61
CA ALA A 551 23.46 -35.64 -23.14
C ALA A 551 24.43 -35.20 -22.04
N ARG A 552 24.00 -34.38 -21.07
CA ARG A 552 24.85 -33.98 -19.92
C ARG A 552 25.22 -35.15 -19.03
N THR A 553 24.28 -36.08 -18.80
CA THR A 553 24.53 -37.26 -17.96
C THR A 553 25.51 -38.22 -18.65
N ALA A 554 25.40 -38.37 -19.97
CA ALA A 554 26.34 -39.14 -20.79
C ALA A 554 27.73 -38.49 -20.83
N ALA A 555 27.80 -37.17 -20.99
CA ALA A 555 29.07 -36.43 -20.95
C ALA A 555 29.76 -36.56 -19.59
N ALA A 556 29.02 -36.42 -18.49
CA ALA A 556 29.54 -36.60 -17.13
C ALA A 556 30.10 -38.02 -16.91
N ARG A 557 29.39 -39.06 -17.38
CA ARG A 557 29.87 -40.45 -17.33
C ARG A 557 31.12 -40.68 -18.18
N LYS A 558 31.23 -40.00 -19.33
CA LYS A 558 32.42 -40.08 -20.18
C LYS A 558 33.64 -39.46 -19.52
N THR A 559 33.49 -38.28 -18.91
CA THR A 559 34.57 -37.67 -18.10
C THR A 559 34.97 -38.53 -16.90
N ASP A 560 34.02 -39.24 -16.28
CA ASP A 560 34.30 -40.17 -15.17
C ASP A 560 35.07 -41.40 -15.66
N SER A 561 34.67 -42.01 -16.79
CA SER A 561 35.39 -43.12 -17.40
C SER A 561 36.77 -42.73 -17.93
N ASP A 562 36.94 -41.49 -18.39
CA ASP A 562 38.23 -40.97 -18.85
C ASP A 562 39.18 -40.73 -17.64
N LEU A 563 38.65 -40.36 -16.47
CA LEU A 563 39.40 -40.24 -15.21
C LEU A 563 39.75 -41.61 -14.59
N GLU A 564 38.81 -42.56 -14.58
CA GLU A 564 39.09 -43.95 -14.18
C GLU A 564 40.10 -44.61 -15.11
N GLY A 565 39.99 -44.37 -16.42
CA GLY A 565 40.95 -44.81 -17.44
C GLY A 565 42.34 -44.18 -17.28
N ALA A 566 42.44 -42.92 -16.86
CA ALA A 566 43.72 -42.28 -16.54
C ALA A 566 44.35 -42.81 -15.25
N SER A 567 43.54 -43.14 -14.23
CA SER A 567 44.02 -43.69 -12.96
C SER A 567 44.58 -45.13 -13.05
N MET A 568 44.24 -45.87 -14.11
CA MET A 568 44.69 -47.25 -14.31
C MET A 568 46.10 -47.37 -14.92
N TRP A 569 46.68 -46.27 -15.42
CA TRP A 569 48.03 -46.25 -16.03
C TRP A 569 49.10 -45.50 -15.22
N GLU A 570 48.76 -44.90 -14.07
CA GLU A 570 49.72 -44.10 -13.26
C GLU A 570 50.10 -44.70 -11.89
N THR A 571 49.74 -45.95 -11.59
CA THR A 571 50.17 -46.64 -10.35
C THR A 571 51.07 -47.86 -10.59
N GLY A 572 51.89 -47.81 -11.64
CA GLY A 572 52.90 -48.83 -11.93
C GLY A 572 54.24 -48.19 -12.33
N GLY A 573 54.94 -47.55 -11.40
CA GLY A 573 56.31 -47.10 -11.69
C GLY A 573 56.90 -46.00 -10.82
N TRP A 574 56.57 -45.88 -9.54
CA TRP A 574 57.24 -44.95 -8.63
C TRP A 574 57.29 -45.53 -7.21
N LEU A 575 57.99 -46.65 -7.01
CA LEU A 575 58.35 -47.15 -5.67
C LEU A 575 59.46 -48.22 -5.72
N ASP A 576 60.51 -47.98 -6.51
CA ASP A 576 61.78 -48.71 -6.37
C ASP A 576 62.93 -47.74 -6.66
N GLY A 577 63.68 -47.37 -5.62
CA GLY A 577 64.84 -46.48 -5.77
C GLY A 577 65.04 -45.42 -4.69
N ILE A 578 64.74 -45.70 -3.42
CA ILE A 578 65.37 -44.99 -2.30
C ILE A 578 65.86 -46.05 -1.31
N GLY A 579 67.09 -46.52 -1.55
CA GLY A 579 67.86 -47.38 -0.68
C GLY A 579 69.32 -46.97 -0.75
N ASP A 580 69.88 -46.71 0.41
CA ASP A 580 71.30 -46.59 0.77
C ASP A 580 72.09 -45.31 0.45
N ALA A 581 72.35 -44.60 1.55
CA ALA A 581 73.44 -43.67 1.76
C ALA A 581 74.79 -44.40 1.84
N SER A 582 75.84 -43.80 1.25
CA SER A 582 77.17 -43.69 1.89
C SER A 582 78.21 -43.01 0.98
N GLY A 583 78.89 -41.99 1.51
CA GLY A 583 80.35 -41.89 1.36
C GLY A 583 80.93 -40.75 0.51
N GLY A 584 81.68 -39.86 1.18
CA GLY A 584 82.77 -39.01 0.63
C GLY A 584 82.30 -37.82 -0.22
N GLY A 585 82.79 -36.60 -0.08
CA GLY A 585 84.10 -36.14 0.36
C GLY A 585 84.51 -35.04 -0.62
N GLU A 586 84.82 -33.86 -0.07
CA GLU A 586 85.22 -32.58 -0.70
C GLU A 586 84.14 -31.70 -1.36
#